data_AF-A0A6I0ERZ2-F1
#
_entry.id   AF-A0A6I0ERZ2-F1
#
_cell.length_a   1.000
_cell.length_b   1.000
_cell.length_c   1.000
_cell.angle_alpha   90.00
_cell.angle_beta   90.00
_cell.angle_gamma   90.00
#
_symmetry.space_group_name_H-M   'P 1'
#
loop_
_entity.id
_entity.type
_entity.pdbx_description
1 polymer ?
#
loop_
_entity_poly.entity_id
_entity_poly.type
_entity_poly.pdbx_seq_one_letter_code
_entity_poly.pdbx_strand_id
1 'polypeptide(L)'
;MKVGIIRCQQTEDFCPGITDFVVAKKNKGVFEQFSEPIKIVAFNSCGGCPGKKSVTRAETMVNRGVEAIVLASCITKGSPIGFACPHKEQMISSIKKHIGEKAILLEWTH
;
A
#
# COMPACT_ATOMS: atom_id res chain seq x y z
N MET A 1 9.57 11.78 -1.43
CA MET A 1 8.97 10.83 -0.48
C MET A 1 9.21 9.39 -0.90
N LYS A 2 9.78 8.57 -0.01
CA LYS A 2 9.95 7.11 -0.15
C LYS A 2 8.67 6.40 0.27
N VAL A 3 8.10 5.64 -0.66
CA VAL A 3 6.81 4.97 -0.48
C VAL A 3 6.98 3.45 -0.54
N GLY A 4 6.33 2.75 0.39
CA GLY A 4 6.15 1.31 0.38
C GLY A 4 4.70 0.97 0.06
N ILE A 5 4.46 0.12 -0.94
CA ILE A 5 3.11 -0.31 -1.31
C ILE A 5 2.88 -1.75 -0.84
N ILE A 6 1.71 -1.97 -0.22
CA ILE A 6 1.18 -3.28 0.12
C ILE A 6 -0.05 -3.55 -0.77
N ARG A 7 0.00 -4.62 -1.57
CA ARG A 7 -1.07 -5.03 -2.50
C ARG A 7 -1.75 -6.34 -2.09
N CYS A 8 -2.86 -6.70 -2.72
CA CYS A 8 -3.47 -8.01 -2.49
C CYS A 8 -2.57 -9.13 -3.07
N GLN A 9 -2.41 -10.24 -2.35
CA GLN A 9 -1.70 -11.42 -2.88
C GLN A 9 -2.51 -12.11 -3.99
N GLN A 10 -3.84 -12.09 -3.90
CA GLN A 10 -4.74 -12.75 -4.87
C GLN A 10 -4.75 -12.06 -6.25
N THR A 11 -4.09 -10.91 -6.39
CA THR A 11 -3.95 -10.22 -7.69
C THR A 11 -2.51 -10.26 -8.20
N GLU A 12 -1.57 -10.80 -7.42
CA GLU A 12 -0.13 -10.76 -7.69
C GLU A 12 0.26 -11.59 -8.92
N ASP A 13 -0.50 -12.64 -9.21
CA ASP A 13 -0.33 -13.56 -10.33
C ASP A 13 -0.62 -12.95 -11.70
N PHE A 14 -1.62 -12.06 -11.81
CA PHE A 14 -2.01 -11.47 -13.11
C PHE A 14 -1.82 -9.95 -13.20
N CYS A 15 -1.85 -9.22 -12.09
CA CYS A 15 -1.61 -7.78 -12.09
C CYS A 15 -0.16 -7.52 -11.67
N PRO A 16 0.70 -6.92 -12.50
CA PRO A 16 2.08 -6.57 -12.10
C PRO A 16 2.18 -5.25 -11.32
N GLY A 17 1.08 -4.50 -11.15
CA GLY A 17 1.07 -3.22 -10.45
C GLY A 17 1.50 -2.02 -11.30
N ILE A 18 1.58 -2.15 -12.63
CA ILE A 18 2.06 -1.08 -13.54
C ILE A 18 1.37 0.27 -13.26
N THR A 19 0.05 0.28 -13.08
CA THR A 19 -0.69 1.51 -12.78
C THR A 19 -0.22 2.15 -11.48
N ASP A 20 0.03 1.38 -10.41
CA ASP A 20 0.55 1.89 -9.14
C ASP A 20 1.90 2.60 -9.34
N PHE A 21 2.80 2.02 -10.14
CA PHE A 21 4.09 2.64 -10.47
C PHE A 21 3.94 3.90 -11.35
N VAL A 22 3.04 3.87 -12.33
CA VAL A 22 2.81 5.01 -13.23
C VAL A 22 2.20 6.19 -12.49
N VAL A 23 1.20 5.96 -11.63
CA VAL A 23 0.57 7.05 -10.87
C VAL A 23 1.52 7.63 -9.84
N ALA A 24 2.33 6.80 -9.16
CA ALA A 24 3.38 7.29 -8.27
C ALA A 24 4.39 8.16 -9.04
N LYS A 25 4.91 7.69 -10.18
CA LYS A 25 5.87 8.45 -11.00
C LYS A 25 5.33 9.80 -11.49
N LYS A 26 4.01 9.90 -11.70
CA LYS A 26 3.34 11.11 -12.18
C LYS A 26 2.75 11.97 -11.05
N ASN A 27 2.95 11.61 -9.78
CA ASN A 27 2.28 12.23 -8.63
C ASN A 27 0.75 12.31 -8.84
N LYS A 28 0.12 11.21 -9.30
CA LYS A 28 -1.32 11.11 -9.56
C LYS A 28 -2.03 10.22 -8.55
N GLY A 29 -3.36 10.31 -8.49
CA GLY A 29 -4.17 9.52 -7.55
C GLY A 29 -3.96 9.99 -6.11
N VAL A 30 -3.73 9.07 -5.18
CA VAL A 30 -3.51 9.44 -3.77
C VAL A 30 -2.30 10.36 -3.58
N PHE A 31 -1.37 10.34 -4.54
CA PHE A 31 -0.11 11.05 -4.46
C PHE A 31 -0.19 12.53 -4.84
N GLU A 32 -1.32 13.00 -5.38
CA GLU A 32 -1.51 14.42 -5.77
C GLU A 32 -1.43 15.38 -4.59
N GLN A 33 -1.65 14.89 -3.37
CA GLN A 33 -1.55 15.67 -2.14
C GLN A 33 -0.10 16.03 -1.75
N PHE A 34 0.91 15.44 -2.41
CA PHE A 34 2.31 15.68 -2.11
C PHE A 34 2.97 16.48 -3.25
N SER A 35 3.66 17.55 -2.86
CA SER A 35 4.43 18.40 -3.79
C SER A 35 5.77 17.76 -4.19
N GLU A 36 6.30 16.87 -3.36
CA GLU A 36 7.58 16.20 -3.60
C GLU A 36 7.44 14.95 -4.50
N PRO A 37 8.49 14.57 -5.26
CA PRO A 37 8.45 13.37 -6.08
C PRO A 37 8.26 12.09 -5.26
N ILE A 38 7.38 11.21 -5.74
CA ILE A 38 7.18 9.88 -5.13
C ILE A 38 8.17 8.87 -5.68
N LYS A 39 8.87 8.19 -4.77
CA LYS A 39 9.75 7.06 -5.09
C LYS A 39 9.25 5.81 -4.40
N ILE A 40 8.71 4.87 -5.17
CA ILE A 40 8.40 3.54 -4.64
C ILE A 40 9.73 2.82 -4.36
N VAL A 41 9.96 2.47 -3.09
CA VAL A 41 11.18 1.75 -2.65
C VAL A 41 10.88 0.35 -2.12
N ALA A 42 9.60 0.00 -1.94
CA ALA A 42 9.17 -1.33 -1.58
C ALA A 42 7.78 -1.63 -2.15
N PHE A 43 7.56 -2.87 -2.59
CA PHE A 43 6.30 -3.32 -3.18
C PHE A 43 6.09 -4.79 -2.81
N ASN A 44 5.19 -5.04 -1.87
CA ASN A 44 4.94 -6.38 -1.33
C ASN A 44 3.44 -6.68 -1.35
N SER A 45 3.05 -7.95 -1.37
CA SER A 45 1.64 -8.30 -1.11
C SER A 45 1.26 -8.11 0.38
N CYS A 46 0.00 -8.34 0.73
CA CYS A 46 -0.48 -8.44 2.11
C CYS A 46 -0.14 -9.79 2.74
N GLY A 47 0.30 -10.75 1.91
CA GLY A 47 0.72 -12.09 2.33
C GLY A 47 -0.43 -13.07 2.56
N GLY A 48 -1.59 -12.83 1.93
CA GLY A 48 -2.73 -13.73 1.87
C GLY A 48 -3.76 -13.43 2.95
N CYS A 49 -5.01 -13.84 2.75
CA CYS A 49 -6.10 -13.60 3.71
C CYS A 49 -5.77 -14.25 5.08
N PRO A 50 -5.95 -13.54 6.21
CA PRO A 50 -6.64 -12.26 6.40
C PRO A 50 -5.74 -11.01 6.31
N GLY A 51 -4.54 -11.11 5.74
CA GLY A 51 -3.61 -9.99 5.56
C GLY A 51 -2.67 -9.77 6.75
N LYS A 52 -2.51 -10.75 7.63
CA LYS A 52 -1.71 -10.65 8.87
C LYS A 52 -0.26 -10.18 8.64
N LYS A 53 0.36 -10.57 7.53
CA LYS A 53 1.75 -10.21 7.19
C LYS A 53 1.90 -8.75 6.78
N SER A 54 0.81 -8.03 6.46
CA SER A 54 0.86 -6.61 6.09
C SER A 54 1.44 -5.74 7.21
N VAL A 55 1.16 -6.08 8.48
CA VAL A 55 1.64 -5.35 9.67
C VAL A 55 3.16 -5.40 9.77
N THR A 56 3.74 -6.59 9.81
CA THR A 56 5.20 -6.76 9.94
C THR A 56 5.95 -6.27 8.68
N ARG A 57 5.32 -6.37 7.50
CA ARG A 57 5.85 -5.80 6.26
C ARG A 57 5.90 -4.26 6.33
N ALA A 58 4.81 -3.62 6.77
CA ALA A 58 4.77 -2.17 6.96
C ALA A 58 5.81 -1.72 7.99
N GLU A 59 5.87 -2.37 9.15
CA GLU A 59 6.88 -2.08 10.18
C GLU A 59 8.31 -2.21 9.65
N THR A 60 8.62 -3.29 8.93
CA THR A 60 9.94 -3.50 8.34
C THR A 60 10.30 -2.42 7.33
N MET A 61 9.34 -2.01 6.49
CA MET A 61 9.52 -0.91 5.53
C MET A 61 9.84 0.41 6.25
N VAL A 62 9.06 0.76 7.28
CA VAL A 62 9.25 1.98 8.07
C VAL A 62 10.61 1.97 8.77
N ASN A 63 10.99 0.85 9.40
CA ASN A 63 12.31 0.69 10.02
C ASN A 63 13.48 0.80 9.02
N ARG A 64 13.21 0.66 7.71
CA ARG A 64 14.18 0.83 6.61
C ARG A 64 14.07 2.19 5.91
N GLY A 65 13.35 3.14 6.50
CA GLY A 65 13.26 4.52 6.02
C GLY A 65 12.21 4.75 4.94
N VAL A 66 11.14 3.94 4.89
CA VAL A 66 9.91 4.29 4.16
C VAL A 66 9.14 5.34 4.95
N GLU A 67 8.73 6.41 4.27
CA GLU A 67 8.05 7.57 4.86
C GLU A 67 6.51 7.44 4.79
N ALA A 68 6.00 6.68 3.81
CA ALA A 68 4.59 6.37 3.71
C ALA A 68 4.34 4.91 3.28
N ILE A 69 3.40 4.27 3.96
CA ILE A 69 2.84 2.96 3.60
C ILE A 69 1.53 3.18 2.86
N VAL A 70 1.34 2.48 1.74
CA VAL A 70 0.13 2.57 0.92
C VAL A 70 -0.50 1.21 0.78
N LEU A 71 -1.77 1.07 1.15
CA LEU A 71 -2.58 -0.06 0.72
C LEU A 71 -3.06 0.19 -0.70
N ALA A 72 -2.64 -0.64 -1.65
CA ALA A 72 -2.99 -0.47 -3.05
C ALA A 72 -4.50 -0.62 -3.29
N SER A 73 -5.00 -0.02 -4.37
CA SER A 73 -6.44 0.00 -4.70
C SER A 73 -7.07 -1.39 -4.83
N CYS A 74 -6.29 -2.44 -5.13
CA CYS A 74 -6.78 -3.81 -5.12
C CYS A 74 -7.22 -4.33 -3.74
N ILE A 75 -6.71 -3.75 -2.65
CA ILE A 75 -7.16 -4.07 -1.29
C ILE A 75 -8.41 -3.26 -0.94
N THR A 76 -8.39 -1.95 -1.16
CA THR A 76 -9.37 -1.04 -0.56
C THR A 76 -10.54 -0.71 -1.48
N LYS A 77 -10.29 -0.59 -2.80
CA LYS A 77 -11.28 -0.34 -3.85
C LYS A 77 -11.68 -1.60 -4.64
N GLY A 78 -10.87 -2.65 -4.59
CA GLY A 78 -11.10 -3.92 -5.28
C GLY A 78 -10.72 -3.96 -6.76
N SER A 79 -10.14 -2.89 -7.31
CA SER A 79 -9.64 -2.87 -8.70
C SER A 79 -8.39 -3.76 -8.85
N PRO A 80 -8.29 -4.62 -9.88
CA PRO A 80 -9.16 -4.70 -11.06
C PRO A 80 -10.29 -5.76 -10.98
N ILE A 81 -10.38 -6.55 -9.90
CA ILE A 81 -11.31 -7.69 -9.80
C ILE A 81 -12.76 -7.24 -9.53
N GLY A 82 -12.95 -6.00 -9.05
CA GLY A 82 -14.26 -5.52 -8.58
C GLY A 82 -14.61 -6.04 -7.18
N PHE A 83 -13.64 -6.61 -6.46
CA PHE A 83 -13.83 -7.18 -5.12
C PHE A 83 -12.84 -6.55 -4.13
N ALA A 84 -13.34 -5.68 -3.25
CA ALA A 84 -12.54 -5.12 -2.18
C ALA A 84 -12.28 -6.15 -1.08
N CYS A 85 -11.10 -6.09 -0.46
CA CYS A 85 -10.74 -7.02 0.60
C CYS A 85 -11.68 -6.88 1.80
N PRO A 86 -12.29 -7.97 2.29
CA PRO A 86 -13.18 -7.94 3.47
C PRO A 86 -12.43 -7.70 4.78
N HIS A 87 -11.10 -7.72 4.78
CA HIS A 87 -10.25 -7.50 5.94
C HIS A 87 -9.56 -6.12 5.93
N LYS A 88 -9.94 -5.22 5.01
CA LYS A 88 -9.24 -3.93 4.82
C LYS A 88 -9.25 -3.07 6.09
N GLU A 89 -10.37 -2.99 6.80
CA GLU A 89 -10.51 -2.19 8.02
C GLU A 89 -9.62 -2.74 9.15
N GLN A 90 -9.55 -4.06 9.29
CA GLN A 90 -8.68 -4.72 10.26
C GLN A 90 -7.20 -4.51 9.92
N MET A 91 -6.83 -4.58 8.64
CA MET A 91 -5.45 -4.28 8.22
C MET A 91 -5.08 -2.82 8.47
N ILE A 92 -5.94 -1.88 8.09
CA ILE A 92 -5.73 -0.44 8.28
C ILE A 92 -5.50 -0.14 9.76
N SER A 93 -6.41 -0.59 10.63
CA SER A 93 -6.30 -0.38 12.08
C SER A 93 -5.05 -1.02 12.68
N SER A 94 -4.72 -2.25 12.26
CA SER A 94 -3.53 -2.96 12.75
C SER A 94 -2.23 -2.32 12.31
N ILE A 95 -2.12 -1.91 11.04
CA ILE A 95 -0.94 -1.23 10.49
C ILE A 95 -0.78 0.11 11.19
N LYS A 96 -1.84 0.93 11.26
CA LYS A 96 -1.82 2.25 11.91
C LYS A 96 -1.35 2.15 13.36
N LYS A 97 -1.83 1.15 14.11
CA LYS A 97 -1.40 0.89 15.48
C LYS A 97 0.10 0.57 15.60
N HIS A 98 0.68 -0.16 14.65
CA HIS A 98 2.09 -0.59 14.73
C HIS A 98 3.07 0.45 14.21
N ILE A 99 2.75 1.12 13.09
CA ILE A 99 3.65 2.15 12.55
C ILE A 99 3.54 3.47 13.34
N GLY A 100 2.39 3.74 13.98
CA GLY A 100 2.16 4.95 14.75
C GLY A 100 2.36 6.21 13.92
N GLU A 101 3.09 7.19 14.49
CA GLU A 101 3.42 8.46 13.83
C GLU A 101 4.71 8.38 13.00
N LYS A 102 5.36 7.21 12.93
CA LYS A 102 6.66 7.05 12.24
C LYS A 102 6.54 7.14 10.71
N ALA A 103 5.35 6.91 10.16
CA ALA A 103 5.07 6.97 8.74
C ALA A 103 3.59 7.24 8.46
N ILE A 104 3.30 7.80 7.29
CA ILE A 104 1.94 8.06 6.82
C ILE A 104 1.31 6.74 6.33
N LEU A 105 0.03 6.51 6.64
CA LEU A 105 -0.75 5.43 6.03
C LEU A 105 -1.71 6.00 4.99
N LEU A 106 -1.59 5.56 3.74
CA LEU A 106 -2.50 5.89 2.64
C LEU A 106 -3.31 4.65 2.26
N GLU A 107 -4.58 4.83 1.98
CA GLU A 107 -5.54 3.73 1.85
C GLU A 107 -5.93 3.41 0.40
N TRP A 108 -5.23 3.94 -0.60
CA TRP A 108 -5.43 3.59 -2.02
C TRP A 108 -4.27 4.14 -2.86
N THR A 109 -4.17 3.73 -4.13
CA THR A 109 -3.17 4.23 -5.08
C THR A 109 -3.81 5.06 -6.20
N HIS A 110 -4.75 4.44 -6.93
CA HIS A 110 -5.51 5.02 -8.04
C HIS A 110 -7.03 4.77 -7.91
#